data_AF-A0A1L6R2K7-F1
#
_entry.id   AF-A0A1L6R2K7-F1
#
_cell.length_a   1.000
_cell.length_b   1.000
_cell.length_c   1.000
_cell.angle_alpha   90.00
_cell.angle_beta   90.00
_cell.angle_gamma   90.00
#
_symmetry.space_group_name_H-M   'P 1'
#
loop_
_entity.id
_entity.type
_entity.pdbx_description
1 polymer ?
#
loop_
_entity_poly.entity_id
_entity_poly.type
_entity_poly.pdbx_seq_one_letter_code
_entity_poly.pdbx_strand_id
1 'polypeptide(L)'
;MESIRKRPKGDFIAEANMEQLYTLTKHWNSDLHFFRDDLTFLHKLLDSYFIWIDKDENYKVASKMKNELLKLKERCQDLLEKTDKHRQQIGKMILEKMEDSRVFRMEHEHLEDEIASFVKAFRLNRLELFKITEYIKDTDKRPEYS
;
A
#
# COMPACT_ATOMS: atom_id res chain seq x y z
N MET A 1 6.35 -16.40 10.05
CA MET A 1 5.62 -15.12 9.88
C MET A 1 6.39 -14.06 10.64
N GLU A 2 7.30 -13.37 9.95
CA GLU A 2 8.08 -12.29 10.56
C GLU A 2 7.20 -11.07 10.82
N SER A 3 7.39 -10.47 11.98
CA SER A 3 6.73 -9.25 12.43
C SER A 3 6.86 -8.15 11.36
N ILE A 4 5.74 -7.74 10.78
CA ILE A 4 5.64 -6.73 9.71
C ILE A 4 6.03 -5.33 10.21
N ARG A 5 6.24 -5.17 11.52
CA ARG A 5 6.88 -3.97 12.07
C ARG A 5 8.39 -4.10 11.89
N LYS A 6 8.97 -3.39 10.92
CA LYS A 6 10.42 -3.04 10.89
C LYS A 6 10.76 -2.01 11.98
N ARG A 7 10.21 -2.18 13.18
CA ARG A 7 10.41 -1.30 14.33
C ARG A 7 10.90 -2.17 15.49
N PRO A 8 11.91 -1.74 16.27
CA PRO A 8 12.17 -2.32 17.57
C PRO A 8 10.88 -2.29 18.41
N LYS A 9 10.48 -3.40 19.04
CA LYS A 9 9.29 -3.44 19.92
C LYS A 9 9.36 -2.33 20.98
N GLY A 10 8.22 -1.80 21.43
CA GLY A 10 8.15 -0.78 22.50
C GLY A 10 8.19 0.66 21.98
N ASP A 11 8.55 1.64 22.81
CA ASP A 11 8.33 3.08 22.61
C ASP A 11 9.27 3.77 21.58
N PHE A 12 9.66 3.07 20.51
CA PHE A 12 10.62 3.59 19.51
C PHE A 12 10.27 4.99 18.99
N ILE A 13 9.01 5.25 18.63
CA ILE A 13 8.62 6.58 18.14
C ILE A 13 8.78 7.65 19.23
N ALA A 14 8.58 7.32 20.50
CA ALA A 14 8.74 8.26 21.61
C ALA A 14 10.22 8.52 21.94
N GLU A 15 11.09 7.52 21.78
CA GLU A 15 12.51 7.58 22.17
C GLU A 15 13.46 7.95 21.03
N ALA A 16 13.06 7.76 19.76
CA ALA A 16 13.92 8.00 18.61
C ALA A 16 14.29 9.48 18.44
N ASN A 17 15.51 9.74 17.99
CA ASN A 17 15.91 11.08 17.57
C ASN A 17 15.31 11.44 16.19
N MET A 18 15.42 12.71 15.81
CA MET A 18 14.81 13.21 14.58
C MET A 18 15.44 12.59 13.32
N GLU A 19 16.73 12.27 13.33
CA GLU A 19 17.43 11.61 12.22
C GLU A 19 16.93 10.17 12.00
N GLN A 20 16.66 9.45 13.08
CA GLN A 20 16.06 8.13 13.05
C GLN A 20 14.63 8.19 12.51
N LEU A 21 13.82 9.14 12.99
CA LEU A 21 12.47 9.36 12.45
C LEU A 21 12.51 9.75 10.97
N TYR A 22 13.44 10.60 10.55
CA TYR A 22 13.62 10.98 9.15
C TYR A 22 13.92 9.76 8.27
N THR A 23 14.82 8.91 8.74
CA THR A 23 15.23 7.68 8.06
C THR A 23 14.07 6.71 7.95
N LEU A 24 13.29 6.54 9.02
CA LEU A 24 12.08 5.72 9.02
C LEU A 24 11.06 6.23 8.00
N THR A 25 10.76 7.53 7.99
CA THR A 25 9.84 8.14 7.02
C THR A 25 10.35 8.02 5.57
N LYS A 26 11.68 8.06 5.36
CA LYS A 26 12.29 7.80 4.05
C LYS A 26 12.03 6.35 3.59
N HIS A 27 12.14 5.38 4.49
CA HIS A 27 11.81 3.98 4.18
C HIS A 27 10.33 3.82 3.82
N TRP A 28 9.43 4.43 4.58
CA TRP A 28 8.00 4.45 4.27
C TRP A 28 7.71 5.00 2.87
N ASN A 29 8.31 6.14 2.49
CA ASN A 29 8.15 6.69 1.15
C ASN A 29 8.63 5.72 0.06
N SER A 30 9.77 5.05 0.27
CA SER A 30 10.28 4.07 -0.68
C SER A 30 9.34 2.88 -0.84
N ASP A 31 8.81 2.36 0.27
CA ASP A 31 7.86 1.24 0.25
C ASP A 31 6.54 1.66 -0.42
N LEU A 32 6.02 2.86 -0.13
CA LEU A 32 4.81 3.39 -0.77
C LEU A 32 4.98 3.59 -2.28
N HIS A 33 6.13 4.08 -2.74
CA HIS A 33 6.43 4.15 -4.17
C HIS A 33 6.41 2.76 -4.82
N PHE A 34 7.02 1.77 -4.18
CA PHE A 34 6.98 0.39 -4.64
C PHE A 34 5.52 -0.12 -4.74
N PHE A 35 4.70 0.10 -3.70
CA PHE A 35 3.30 -0.34 -3.71
C PHE A 35 2.46 0.37 -4.79
N ARG A 36 2.70 1.65 -5.05
CA ARG A 36 2.03 2.39 -6.14
C ARG A 36 2.34 1.79 -7.50
N ASP A 37 3.60 1.44 -7.73
CA ASP A 37 4.05 0.86 -8.99
C ASP A 37 3.48 -0.56 -9.16
N ASP A 38 3.48 -1.35 -8.08
CA ASP A 38 2.83 -2.67 -8.00
C ASP A 38 1.32 -2.57 -8.31
N LEU A 39 0.59 -1.64 -7.67
CA LEU A 39 -0.84 -1.42 -7.94
C LEU A 39 -1.11 -1.06 -9.40
N THR A 40 -0.22 -0.24 -10.00
CA THR A 40 -0.31 0.11 -11.41
C THR A 40 -0.11 -1.11 -12.31
N PHE A 41 0.84 -1.99 -11.95
CA PHE A 41 1.04 -3.26 -12.64
C PHE A 41 -0.18 -4.18 -12.50
N LEU A 42 -0.71 -4.37 -11.29
CA LEU A 42 -1.86 -5.24 -11.03
C LEU A 42 -3.13 -4.78 -11.77
N HIS A 43 -3.35 -3.48 -11.86
CA HIS A 43 -4.45 -2.93 -12.65
C HIS A 43 -4.31 -3.25 -14.14
N LYS A 44 -3.10 -3.08 -14.70
CA LYS A 44 -2.81 -3.45 -16.11
C LYS A 44 -2.96 -4.95 -16.35
N LEU A 45 -2.51 -5.77 -15.39
CA LEU A 45 -2.65 -7.22 -15.45
C LEU A 45 -4.13 -7.60 -15.52
N LEU A 46 -4.95 -7.05 -14.63
CA LEU A 46 -6.40 -7.29 -14.64
C LEU A 46 -7.05 -6.84 -15.96
N ASP A 47 -6.68 -5.66 -16.48
CA ASP A 47 -7.13 -5.17 -17.80
C ASP A 47 -6.83 -6.18 -18.93
N SER A 48 -5.70 -6.89 -18.88
CA SER A 48 -5.36 -7.91 -19.89
C SER A 48 -6.23 -9.18 -19.82
N TYR A 49 -6.72 -9.54 -18.62
CA TYR A 49 -7.63 -10.67 -18.45
C TYR A 49 -9.05 -10.35 -18.95
N PHE A 50 -9.48 -9.09 -18.89
CA PHE A 50 -10.81 -8.68 -19.37
C PHE A 50 -11.05 -8.98 -20.86
N ILE A 51 -10.00 -9.08 -21.67
CA ILE A 51 -10.11 -9.43 -23.11
C ILE A 51 -10.70 -10.84 -23.30
N TRP A 52 -10.54 -11.73 -22.32
CA TRP A 52 -10.90 -13.16 -22.42
C TRP A 52 -12.21 -13.51 -21.70
N ILE A 53 -12.83 -12.54 -21.02
CA ILE A 53 -14.02 -12.78 -20.20
C ILE A 53 -15.28 -12.78 -21.07
N ASP A 54 -15.82 -13.97 -21.35
CA ASP A 54 -17.07 -14.14 -22.12
C ASP A 54 -18.32 -14.24 -21.21
N LYS A 55 -18.14 -14.41 -19.89
CA LYS A 55 -19.21 -14.60 -18.90
C LYS A 55 -19.48 -13.33 -18.08
N ASP A 56 -20.74 -12.89 -18.01
CA ASP A 56 -21.20 -11.70 -17.26
C ASP A 56 -20.84 -11.75 -15.76
N GLU A 57 -20.82 -12.94 -15.15
CA GLU A 57 -20.44 -13.12 -13.75
C GLU A 57 -18.95 -12.83 -13.51
N ASN A 58 -18.08 -13.32 -14.40
CA ASN A 58 -16.63 -13.06 -14.35
C ASN A 58 -16.34 -11.57 -14.56
N TYR A 59 -17.13 -10.89 -15.41
CA TYR A 59 -17.00 -9.45 -15.64
C TYR A 59 -17.32 -8.64 -14.37
N LYS A 60 -18.39 -8.99 -13.64
CA LYS A 60 -18.76 -8.32 -12.37
C LYS A 60 -17.66 -8.47 -11.31
N VAL A 61 -17.11 -9.68 -11.17
CA VAL A 61 -16.02 -9.95 -10.21
C VAL A 61 -14.77 -9.15 -10.57
N ALA A 62 -14.36 -9.16 -11.84
CA ALA A 62 -13.21 -8.39 -12.29
C ALA A 62 -13.42 -6.88 -12.15
N SER A 63 -14.63 -6.36 -12.43
CA SER A 63 -14.97 -4.94 -12.28
C SER A 63 -14.91 -4.49 -10.81
N LYS A 64 -15.42 -5.31 -9.89
CA LYS A 64 -15.29 -5.06 -8.45
C LYS A 64 -13.82 -4.98 -8.03
N MET A 65 -12.99 -5.93 -8.46
CA MET A 65 -11.56 -5.97 -8.15
C MET A 65 -10.82 -4.73 -8.70
N LYS A 66 -11.17 -4.29 -9.91
CA LYS A 66 -10.61 -3.07 -10.52
C LYS A 66 -10.90 -1.83 -9.68
N ASN A 67 -12.14 -1.70 -9.19
CA ASN A 67 -12.53 -0.58 -8.32
C ASN A 67 -11.81 -0.61 -6.97
N GLU A 68 -11.56 -1.79 -6.40
CA GLU A 68 -10.79 -1.93 -5.16
C GLU A 68 -9.31 -1.55 -5.36
N LEU A 69 -8.70 -1.97 -6.47
CA LEU A 69 -7.34 -1.57 -6.85
C LEU A 69 -7.23 -0.05 -7.02
N LEU A 70 -8.23 0.59 -7.65
CA LEU A 70 -8.27 2.03 -7.82
C LEU A 70 -8.30 2.76 -6.46
N LYS A 71 -9.18 2.33 -5.54
CA LYS A 71 -9.25 2.89 -4.19
C LYS A 71 -7.94 2.72 -3.42
N LEU A 72 -7.27 1.58 -3.56
CA LEU A 72 -5.96 1.37 -2.95
C LEU A 72 -4.89 2.29 -3.55
N LYS A 73 -4.95 2.54 -4.86
CA LYS A 73 -4.04 3.46 -5.54
C LYS A 73 -4.23 4.90 -5.06
N GLU A 74 -5.47 5.36 -4.94
CA GLU A 74 -5.80 6.68 -4.38
C GLU A 74 -5.32 6.81 -2.95
N ARG A 75 -5.57 5.80 -2.10
CA ARG A 75 -5.08 5.77 -0.72
C ARG A 75 -3.55 5.76 -0.64
N CYS A 76 -2.87 5.03 -1.53
CA CYS A 76 -1.40 5.03 -1.61
C CYS A 76 -0.86 6.42 -1.97
N GLN A 77 -1.54 7.13 -2.89
CA GLN A 77 -1.17 8.48 -3.29
C GLN A 77 -1.35 9.49 -2.13
N ASP A 78 -2.47 9.42 -1.40
CA ASP A 78 -2.68 10.25 -0.19
C ASP A 78 -1.59 10.00 0.85
N LEU A 79 -1.24 8.74 1.11
CA LEU A 79 -0.17 8.39 2.04
C LEU A 79 1.20 8.87 1.58
N LEU A 80 1.51 8.83 0.28
CA LEU A 80 2.74 9.40 -0.26
C LEU A 80 2.82 10.90 0.01
N GLU A 81 1.74 11.63 -0.23
CA GLU A 81 1.70 13.08 -0.01
C GLU A 81 1.85 13.44 1.47
N LYS A 82 1.13 12.74 2.36
CA LYS A 82 1.26 12.90 3.82
C LYS A 82 2.67 12.58 4.30
N THR A 83 3.23 11.45 3.85
CA THR A 83 4.56 10.97 4.27
C THR A 83 5.66 11.88 3.76
N ASP A 84 5.54 12.43 2.54
CA ASP A 84 6.51 13.38 2.02
C ASP A 84 6.46 14.71 2.78
N LYS A 85 5.26 15.26 3.03
CA LYS A 85 5.09 16.47 3.86
C LYS A 85 5.68 16.29 5.26
N HIS A 86 5.38 15.17 5.92
CA HIS A 86 5.92 14.86 7.25
C HIS A 86 7.44 14.75 7.25
N ARG A 87 8.01 14.11 6.22
CA ARG A 87 9.46 13.99 6.05
C ARG A 87 10.13 15.36 5.85
N GLN A 88 9.53 16.24 5.06
CA GLN A 88 10.02 17.60 4.86
C GLN A 88 10.00 18.39 6.19
N GLN A 89 8.93 18.24 6.98
CA GLN A 89 8.85 18.83 8.32
C GLN A 89 9.96 18.32 9.24
N ILE A 90 10.22 17.01 9.29
CA ILE A 90 11.34 16.44 10.05
C ILE A 90 12.67 17.05 9.59
N GLY A 91 12.89 17.11 8.27
CA GLY A 91 14.11 17.69 7.70
C GLY A 91 14.32 19.14 8.13
N LYS A 92 13.26 19.95 8.13
CA LYS A 92 13.29 21.32 8.63
C LYS A 92 13.64 21.38 10.11
N MET A 93 13.00 20.55 10.94
CA MET A 93 13.27 20.50 12.39
C MET A 93 14.72 20.13 12.70
N ILE A 94 15.31 19.21 11.95
CA ILE A 94 16.74 18.85 12.08
C ILE A 94 17.63 20.05 11.75
N LEU A 95 17.39 20.70 10.61
CA LEU A 95 18.21 21.85 10.16
C LEU A 95 18.12 23.03 11.12
N GLU A 96 16.93 23.30 11.65
CA GLU A 96 16.66 24.42 12.57
C GLU A 96 16.88 24.05 14.05
N LYS A 97 17.28 22.80 14.35
CA LYS A 97 17.46 22.26 15.71
C LYS A 97 16.24 22.49 16.60
N MET A 98 15.05 22.31 16.03
CA MET A 98 13.79 22.43 16.76
C MET A 98 13.56 21.20 17.65
N GLU A 99 13.11 21.44 18.87
CA GLU A 99 12.56 20.37 19.70
C GLU A 99 11.24 19.88 19.12
N ASP A 100 11.02 18.57 19.20
CA ASP A 100 9.75 18.00 18.80
C ASP A 100 8.68 18.16 19.87
N SER A 101 7.42 18.17 19.44
CA SER A 101 6.28 18.23 20.34
C SER A 101 5.64 16.86 20.50
N ARG A 102 4.92 16.66 21.60
CA ARG A 102 4.08 15.47 21.77
C ARG A 102 3.05 15.32 20.64
N VAL A 103 2.53 16.43 20.10
CA VAL A 103 1.60 16.42 18.96
C VAL A 103 2.28 15.85 17.72
N PHE A 104 3.49 16.31 17.41
CA PHE A 104 4.29 15.80 16.30
C PHE A 104 4.55 14.29 16.42
N ARG A 105 4.83 13.79 17.63
CA ARG A 105 5.03 12.35 17.88
C ARG A 105 3.75 11.54 17.63
N MET A 106 2.60 12.05 18.06
CA MET A 106 1.30 11.41 17.78
C MET A 106 0.97 11.41 16.29
N GLU A 107 1.30 12.48 15.56
CA GLU A 107 1.15 12.53 14.10
C GLU A 107 2.04 11.48 13.40
N HIS A 108 3.29 11.32 13.86
CA HIS A 108 4.20 10.31 13.33
C HIS A 108 3.70 8.88 13.58
N GLU A 109 3.17 8.60 14.78
CA GLU A 109 2.56 7.31 15.12
C GLU A 109 1.29 7.04 14.30
N HIS A 110 0.43 8.05 14.16
CA HIS A 110 -0.78 7.92 13.36
C HIS A 110 -0.44 7.57 11.90
N LEU A 111 0.59 8.22 11.33
CA LEU A 111 1.05 7.92 9.99
C LEU A 111 1.59 6.48 9.87
N GLU A 112 2.33 5.98 10.88
CA GLU A 112 2.77 4.57 10.93
C GLU A 112 1.56 3.61 10.85
N ASP A 113 0.52 3.88 11.63
CA ASP A 113 -0.69 3.07 11.68
C ASP A 113 -1.48 3.12 10.36
N GLU A 114 -1.60 4.29 9.74
CA GLU A 114 -2.26 4.43 8.44
C GLU A 114 -1.53 3.61 7.36
N ILE A 115 -0.20 3.65 7.35
CA ILE A 115 0.66 2.88 6.43
C ILE A 115 0.54 1.38 6.71
N ALA A 116 0.61 0.96 7.97
CA ALA A 116 0.47 -0.46 8.34
C ALA A 116 -0.89 -1.03 7.92
N SER A 117 -1.96 -0.25 8.13
CA SER A 117 -3.31 -0.58 7.68
C SER A 117 -3.39 -0.67 6.14
N PHE A 118 -2.74 0.24 5.42
CA PHE A 118 -2.67 0.21 3.96
C PHE A 118 -1.93 -1.03 3.45
N VAL A 119 -0.75 -1.35 4.01
CA VAL A 119 0.03 -2.53 3.62
C VAL A 119 -0.78 -3.82 3.83
N LYS A 120 -1.54 -3.92 4.91
CA LYS A 120 -2.44 -5.05 5.14
C LYS A 120 -3.52 -5.14 4.06
N ALA A 121 -4.18 -4.03 3.74
CA ALA A 121 -5.22 -3.99 2.71
C ALA A 121 -4.66 -4.33 1.32
N PHE A 122 -3.50 -3.79 0.96
CA PHE A 122 -2.78 -4.08 -0.27
C PHE A 122 -2.49 -5.58 -0.42
N ARG A 123 -1.96 -6.22 0.64
CA ARG A 123 -1.64 -7.66 0.61
C ARG A 123 -2.87 -8.54 0.45
N LEU A 124 -3.97 -8.20 1.12
CA LEU A 124 -5.23 -8.93 0.99
C LEU A 124 -5.80 -8.81 -0.42
N ASN A 125 -5.83 -7.60 -0.98
CA ASN A 125 -6.32 -7.37 -2.34
C ASN A 125 -5.45 -8.07 -3.38
N ARG A 126 -4.11 -8.03 -3.23
CA ARG A 126 -3.19 -8.77 -4.10
C ARG A 126 -3.44 -10.29 -4.05
N LEU A 127 -3.69 -10.86 -2.87
CA LEU A 127 -4.04 -12.27 -2.73
C LEU A 127 -5.38 -12.62 -3.40
N GLU A 128 -6.39 -11.76 -3.25
CA GLU A 128 -7.70 -11.94 -3.88
C GLU A 128 -7.62 -11.87 -5.41
N LEU A 129 -6.86 -10.91 -5.94
CA LEU A 129 -6.60 -10.79 -7.37
C LEU A 129 -5.97 -12.08 -7.93
N PHE A 130 -4.95 -12.64 -7.26
CA PHE A 130 -4.34 -13.90 -7.68
C PHE A 130 -5.38 -15.03 -7.79
N LYS A 131 -6.22 -15.20 -6.76
CA LYS A 131 -7.28 -16.23 -6.76
C LYS A 131 -8.26 -16.05 -7.91
N ILE A 132 -8.67 -14.81 -8.19
CA ILE A 132 -9.58 -14.50 -9.30
C ILE A 132 -8.91 -14.81 -10.64
N THR A 133 -7.65 -14.43 -10.83
CA THR A 133 -6.93 -14.71 -12.09
C THR A 133 -6.70 -16.21 -12.31
N GLU A 134 -6.49 -16.99 -11.24
CA GLU A 134 -6.43 -18.46 -11.32
C GLU A 134 -7.79 -19.06 -11.69
N TYR A 135 -8.86 -18.62 -11.01
CA TYR A 135 -10.23 -19.06 -11.29
C TYR A 135 -10.63 -18.80 -12.74
N ILE A 136 -10.43 -17.58 -13.25
CA ILE A 136 -10.76 -17.21 -14.63
C ILE A 136 -9.99 -18.12 -15.61
N LYS A 137 -8.67 -18.26 -15.40
CA LYS A 137 -7.81 -19.11 -16.23
C LYS A 137 -8.26 -20.58 -16.26
N ASP A 138 -8.76 -21.12 -15.15
CA ASP A 138 -9.23 -22.50 -15.09
C ASP A 138 -10.63 -22.67 -15.70
N THR A 139 -11.50 -21.66 -15.59
CA THR A 139 -12.82 -21.67 -16.23
C THR A 139 -12.80 -21.45 -17.74
N ASP A 140 -11.80 -20.73 -18.27
CA ASP A 140 -11.61 -20.50 -19.70
C ASP A 140 -11.02 -21.71 -20.43
N LYS A 141 -10.40 -22.66 -19.70
CA LYS A 141 -9.83 -23.89 -20.27
C LYS A 141 -10.84 -24.95 -20.71
N ARG A 142 -12.15 -24.66 -20.71
CA ARG A 142 -13.15 -25.57 -21.28
C ARG A 142 -13.77 -25.01 -22.57
N PRO A 143 -13.19 -25.31 -23.74
CA PRO A 143 -13.98 -25.69 -24.88
C PRO A 143 -14.25 -27.19 -24.78
N GLU A 144 -15.36 -27.58 -24.15
CA GLU A 144 -15.95 -28.88 -24.46
C GLU A 144 -16.52 -28.77 -25.86
N TYR A 145 -15.72 -29.17 -26.85
CA TYR A 145 -16.25 -29.52 -28.16
C TYR A 145 -17.07 -30.79 -27.98
N SER A 146 -18.40 -30.64 -27.97
CA SER A 146 -19.38 -31.72 -28.14
C SER A 146 -19.88 -31.73 -29.58
#